data_AF-A0A552H776-F1
#
_entry.id   AF-A0A552H776-F1
#
_cell.length_a   1.000
_cell.length_b   1.000
_cell.length_c   1.000
_cell.angle_alpha   90.00
_cell.angle_beta   90.00
_cell.angle_gamma   90.00
#
_symmetry.space_group_name_H-M   'P 1'
#
loop_
_entity.id
_entity.type
_entity.pdbx_description
1 polymer ?
#
loop_
_entity_poly.entity_id
_entity_poly.type
_entity_poly.pdbx_seq_one_letter_code
_entity_poly.pdbx_strand_id
1 'polypeptide(L)'
;MNKNRLNEIESHLELLYEQRREKEQAIITAPPGGKTILKQQLRLEVLQPIGEYEQEYWQIIANQSNLAEIPEAEAEVVVAEFVKGVGQLQGENAEVIEYLQKILAKVEEPSPTAAAKLKAVVSSIPPFVGISYEAELDTENFLSRHFPTLMKAVQRLKK
;
A
#
# COMPACT_ATOMS: atom_id res chain seq x y z
N MET A 1 17.19 -0.13 15.32
CA MET A 1 16.79 -1.48 14.86
C MET A 1 15.95 -1.46 13.59
N ASN A 2 15.01 -0.52 13.40
CA ASN A 2 14.06 -0.55 12.28
C ASN A 2 14.62 -0.34 10.86
N LYS A 3 15.71 0.41 10.69
CA LYS A 3 16.22 0.75 9.34
C LYS A 3 16.78 -0.46 8.58
N ASN A 4 17.49 -1.36 9.28
CA ASN A 4 17.98 -2.58 8.66
C ASN A 4 16.82 -3.50 8.25
N ARG A 5 15.80 -3.61 9.11
CA ARG A 5 14.62 -4.43 8.82
C ARG A 5 13.78 -3.88 7.66
N LEU A 6 13.59 -2.56 7.59
CA LEU A 6 12.87 -1.94 6.50
C LEU A 6 13.56 -2.20 5.15
N ASN A 7 14.88 -2.06 5.08
CA ASN A 7 15.65 -2.36 3.87
C ASN A 7 15.55 -3.85 3.47
N GLU A 8 15.56 -4.77 4.44
CA GLU A 8 15.35 -6.20 4.18
C GLU A 8 13.96 -6.48 3.60
N ILE A 9 12.92 -5.88 4.19
CA ILE A 9 11.53 -6.01 3.71
C ILE A 9 11.41 -5.49 2.28
N GLU A 10 11.95 -4.30 2.00
CA GLU A 10 11.94 -3.71 0.65
C GLU A 10 12.64 -4.62 -0.37
N SER A 11 13.80 -5.18 0.01
CA SER A 11 14.53 -6.12 -0.85
C SER A 11 13.74 -7.40 -1.11
N HIS A 12 13.04 -7.93 -0.10
CA HIS A 12 12.18 -9.11 -0.26
C HIS A 12 10.94 -8.80 -1.12
N LEU A 13 10.31 -7.64 -0.93
CA LEU A 13 9.17 -7.20 -1.74
C LEU A 13 9.58 -7.04 -3.21
N GLU A 14 10.73 -6.44 -3.50
CA GLU A 14 11.24 -6.30 -4.86
C GLU A 14 11.37 -7.66 -5.57
N LEU A 15 12.00 -8.64 -4.90
CA LEU A 15 12.15 -10.00 -5.43
C LEU A 15 10.81 -10.71 -5.62
N LEU A 16 9.88 -10.58 -4.67
CA LEU A 16 8.56 -11.20 -4.76
C LEU A 16 7.73 -10.58 -5.88
N TYR A 17 7.80 -9.26 -6.07
CA TYR A 17 7.14 -8.59 -7.19
C TYR A 17 7.72 -8.98 -8.54
N GLU A 18 9.02 -9.26 -8.63
CA GLU A 18 9.63 -9.84 -9.82
C GLU A 18 9.09 -11.25 -10.11
N GLN A 19 9.10 -12.13 -9.10
CA GLN A 19 8.53 -13.49 -9.21
C GLN A 19 7.05 -13.48 -9.59
N ARG A 20 6.30 -12.50 -9.09
CA ARG A 20 4.89 -12.29 -9.42
C ARG A 20 4.73 -12.06 -10.92
N ARG A 21 5.46 -11.09 -11.49
CA ARG A 21 5.41 -10.77 -12.93
C ARG A 21 5.77 -11.97 -13.79
N GLU A 22 6.80 -12.72 -13.40
CA GLU A 22 7.21 -13.94 -14.11
C GLU A 22 6.12 -15.02 -14.10
N LYS A 23 5.49 -15.27 -12.94
CA LYS A 23 4.41 -16.26 -12.82
C LYS A 23 3.14 -15.81 -13.55
N GLU A 24 2.78 -14.54 -13.49
CA GLU A 24 1.66 -13.97 -14.28
C GLU A 24 1.88 -14.21 -15.78
N GLN A 25 3.08 -13.94 -16.29
CA GLN A 25 3.45 -14.19 -17.69
C GLN A 25 3.41 -15.69 -18.03
N ALA A 26 3.89 -16.56 -17.13
CA ALA A 26 3.82 -18.01 -17.31
C ALA A 26 2.36 -18.50 -17.39
N ILE A 27 1.44 -17.96 -16.58
CA ILE A 27 0.01 -18.32 -16.60
C ILE A 27 -0.63 -17.97 -17.96
N ILE A 28 -0.26 -16.83 -18.56
CA ILE A 28 -0.78 -16.42 -19.87
C ILE A 28 -0.42 -17.45 -20.94
N THR A 29 0.84 -17.87 -20.96
CA THR A 29 1.43 -18.77 -21.98
C THR A 29 1.20 -20.26 -21.73
N ALA A 30 0.83 -20.64 -20.50
CA ALA A 30 0.67 -22.05 -20.13
C ALA A 30 -0.51 -22.75 -20.82
N PRO A 31 -0.43 -24.07 -21.06
CA PRO A 31 -1.56 -24.85 -21.54
C PRO A 31 -2.67 -24.96 -20.46
N PRO A 32 -3.93 -25.26 -20.83
CA PRO A 32 -5.08 -25.23 -19.91
C PRO A 32 -4.91 -26.01 -18.59
N GLY A 33 -4.21 -27.15 -18.61
CA GLY A 33 -3.94 -27.93 -17.39
C GLY A 33 -2.84 -27.34 -16.48
N GLY A 34 -1.90 -26.57 -17.03
CA GLY A 34 -0.81 -25.94 -16.28
C GLY A 34 -1.20 -24.62 -15.61
N LYS A 35 -2.21 -23.92 -16.17
CA LYS A 35 -2.68 -22.63 -15.64
C LYS A 35 -3.15 -22.71 -14.20
N THR A 36 -3.88 -23.76 -13.85
CA THR A 36 -4.41 -23.92 -12.48
C THR A 36 -3.31 -24.08 -11.45
N ILE A 37 -2.27 -24.87 -11.76
CA ILE A 37 -1.12 -25.07 -10.86
C ILE A 37 -0.37 -23.75 -10.67
N LEU A 38 -0.07 -23.05 -11.77
CA LEU A 38 0.65 -21.77 -11.70
C LEU A 38 -0.14 -20.71 -10.93
N LYS A 39 -1.47 -20.65 -11.09
CA LYS A 39 -2.34 -19.77 -10.29
C LYS A 39 -2.29 -20.08 -8.80
N GLN A 40 -2.29 -21.37 -8.44
CA GLN A 40 -2.17 -21.77 -7.02
C GLN A 40 -0.81 -21.39 -6.45
N GLN A 41 0.27 -21.61 -7.21
CA GLN A 41 1.62 -21.21 -6.80
C GLN A 41 1.76 -19.70 -6.66
N LEU A 42 1.26 -18.92 -7.64
CA LEU A 42 1.23 -17.45 -7.55
C LEU A 42 0.57 -17.01 -6.23
N ARG A 43 -0.60 -17.59 -5.92
CA ARG A 43 -1.34 -17.25 -4.70
C ARG A 43 -0.59 -17.60 -3.41
N LEU A 44 -0.06 -18.82 -3.30
CA LEU A 44 0.49 -19.33 -2.04
C LEU A 44 1.96 -18.95 -1.82
N GLU A 45 2.75 -18.96 -2.89
CA GLU A 45 4.21 -18.80 -2.80
C GLU A 45 4.65 -17.35 -3.00
N VAL A 46 3.82 -16.49 -3.60
CA VAL A 46 4.20 -15.12 -3.94
C VAL A 46 3.29 -14.10 -3.27
N LEU A 47 1.98 -14.14 -3.53
CA LEU A 47 1.07 -13.12 -3.02
C LEU A 47 0.91 -13.14 -1.51
N GLN A 48 0.81 -14.34 -0.92
CA GLN A 48 0.72 -14.44 0.53
C GLN A 48 1.97 -13.83 1.20
N PRO A 49 3.21 -14.20 0.82
CA PRO A 49 4.40 -13.51 1.32
C PRO A 49 4.42 -12.00 1.05
N ILE A 50 3.98 -11.53 -0.12
CA ILE A 50 3.90 -10.08 -0.39
C ILE A 50 2.99 -9.41 0.63
N GLY A 51 1.80 -9.95 0.87
CA GLY A 51 0.85 -9.40 1.86
C GLY A 51 1.46 -9.34 3.27
N GLU A 52 2.18 -10.38 3.69
CA GLU A 52 2.87 -10.42 4.98
C GLU A 52 3.95 -9.33 5.09
N TYR A 53 4.79 -9.17 4.06
CA TYR A 53 5.85 -8.17 4.04
C TYR A 53 5.32 -6.73 3.90
N GLU A 54 4.28 -6.50 3.09
CA GLU A 54 3.63 -5.20 2.99
C GLU A 54 2.97 -4.80 4.31
N GLN A 55 2.34 -5.75 5.01
CA GLN A 55 1.79 -5.51 6.34
C GLN A 55 2.88 -5.07 7.32
N GLU A 56 4.01 -5.79 7.35
CA GLU A 56 5.14 -5.44 8.22
C GLU A 56 5.72 -4.06 7.85
N TYR A 57 5.88 -3.79 6.55
CA TYR A 57 6.33 -2.50 6.04
C TYR A 57 5.44 -1.36 6.56
N TRP A 58 4.12 -1.44 6.35
CA TRP A 58 3.19 -0.39 6.78
C TRP A 58 3.12 -0.25 8.30
N GLN A 59 3.29 -1.34 9.05
CA GLN A 59 3.39 -1.28 10.51
C GLN A 59 4.64 -0.51 10.97
N ILE A 60 5.80 -0.70 10.33
CA ILE A 60 7.02 0.06 10.62
C ILE A 60 6.82 1.54 10.29
N ILE A 61 6.26 1.85 9.12
CA ILE A 61 5.99 3.23 8.69
C ILE A 61 5.01 3.91 9.65
N ALA A 62 3.94 3.23 10.07
CA ALA A 62 2.97 3.75 11.04
C ALA A 62 3.64 4.12 12.37
N ASN A 63 4.49 3.22 12.89
CA ASN A 63 5.26 3.47 14.11
C ASN A 63 6.22 4.67 13.97
N GLN A 64 6.92 4.78 12.84
CA GLN A 64 7.78 5.93 12.56
C GLN A 64 7.00 7.24 12.44
N SER A 65 5.83 7.20 11.78
CA SER A 65 4.94 8.36 11.63
C SER A 65 4.47 8.90 12.97
N ASN A 66 4.16 8.02 13.92
CA ASN A 66 3.71 8.41 15.25
C ASN A 66 4.79 9.20 16.00
N LEU A 67 6.06 8.80 15.85
CA LEU A 67 7.21 9.44 16.50
C LEU A 67 7.71 10.68 15.77
N ALA A 68 7.42 10.83 14.48
CA ALA A 68 7.89 11.95 13.68
C ALA A 68 7.16 13.26 14.03
N GLU A 69 7.91 14.36 14.10
CA GLU A 69 7.35 15.70 14.03
C GLU A 69 7.12 16.05 12.56
N ILE A 70 5.85 16.23 12.19
CA ILE A 70 5.44 16.52 10.82
C ILE A 70 5.02 17.99 10.78
N PRO A 71 5.67 18.85 9.97
CA PRO A 71 5.26 20.24 9.82
C PRO A 71 3.82 20.35 9.32
N GLU A 72 3.02 21.20 9.95
CA GLU A 72 1.59 21.31 9.66
C GLU A 72 1.31 21.68 8.19
N ALA A 73 2.06 22.64 7.65
CA ALA A 73 1.94 23.05 6.25
C ALA A 73 2.23 21.89 5.26
N GLU A 74 3.16 20.98 5.60
CA GLU A 74 3.40 19.80 4.78
C GLU A 74 2.24 18.80 4.88
N ALA A 75 1.74 18.59 6.10
CA ALA A 75 0.64 17.68 6.35
C ALA A 75 -0.66 18.14 5.67
N GLU A 76 -0.96 19.44 5.67
CA GLU A 76 -2.12 20.02 4.98
C GLU A 76 -2.14 19.69 3.49
N VAL A 77 -0.99 19.84 2.82
CA VAL A 77 -0.86 19.53 1.39
C VAL A 77 -1.12 18.05 1.13
N VAL A 78 -0.56 17.16 1.96
CA VAL A 78 -0.73 15.71 1.81
C VAL A 78 -2.18 15.29 2.07
N VAL A 79 -2.79 15.80 3.15
CA VAL A 79 -4.19 15.47 3.50
C VAL A 79 -5.14 15.99 2.43
N ALA A 80 -4.91 17.19 1.88
CA ALA A 80 -5.71 17.72 0.80
C ALA A 80 -5.61 16.88 -0.49
N GLU A 81 -4.40 16.40 -0.85
CA GLU A 81 -4.22 15.44 -1.95
C GLU A 81 -5.02 14.16 -1.68
N PHE A 82 -4.91 13.59 -0.48
CA PHE A 82 -5.60 12.36 -0.13
C PHE A 82 -7.12 12.50 -0.25
N VAL A 83 -7.71 13.52 0.40
CA VAL A 83 -9.15 13.79 0.37
C VAL A 83 -9.65 13.95 -1.06
N LYS A 84 -8.96 14.78 -1.86
CA LYS A 84 -9.33 15.01 -3.26
C LYS A 84 -9.16 13.75 -4.10
N GLY A 85 -8.05 13.04 -3.93
CA GLY A 85 -7.70 11.85 -4.70
C GLY A 85 -8.70 10.73 -4.51
N VAL A 86 -9.11 10.44 -3.26
CA VAL A 86 -10.14 9.42 -2.96
C VAL A 86 -11.46 9.75 -3.67
N GLY A 87 -11.88 11.02 -3.70
CA GLY A 87 -13.08 11.45 -4.42
C GLY A 87 -13.00 11.35 -5.96
N GLN A 88 -11.81 11.17 -6.52
CA GLN A 88 -11.56 11.11 -7.97
C GLN A 88 -11.27 9.69 -8.48
N LEU A 89 -11.16 8.69 -7.60
CA LEU A 89 -10.96 7.30 -8.00
C LEU A 89 -12.23 6.75 -8.66
N GLN A 90 -12.25 6.75 -10.00
CA GLN A 90 -13.30 6.12 -10.81
C GLN A 90 -12.67 5.02 -11.67
N GLY A 91 -13.33 3.85 -11.74
CA GLY A 91 -12.86 2.71 -12.54
C GLY A 91 -11.75 1.88 -11.89
N GLU A 92 -11.31 2.25 -10.69
CA GLU A 92 -10.42 1.41 -9.86
C GLU A 92 -11.21 0.33 -9.11
N ASN A 93 -10.50 -0.59 -8.47
CA ASN A 93 -11.12 -1.68 -7.72
C ASN A 93 -12.07 -1.16 -6.63
N ALA A 94 -13.32 -1.61 -6.66
CA ALA A 94 -14.38 -1.13 -5.75
C ALA A 94 -14.06 -1.39 -4.27
N GLU A 95 -13.42 -2.52 -3.94
CA GLU A 95 -13.05 -2.86 -2.56
C GLU A 95 -11.92 -1.96 -2.06
N VAL A 96 -10.96 -1.59 -2.92
CA VAL A 96 -9.92 -0.60 -2.59
C VAL A 96 -10.51 0.79 -2.42
N ILE A 97 -11.44 1.20 -3.29
CA ILE A 97 -12.15 2.49 -3.14
C ILE A 97 -12.92 2.51 -1.82
N GLU A 98 -13.68 1.45 -1.49
CA GLU A 98 -14.43 1.35 -0.24
C GLU A 98 -13.49 1.45 0.98
N TYR A 99 -12.32 0.81 0.92
CA TYR A 99 -11.33 0.90 1.97
C TYR A 99 -10.80 2.33 2.13
N LEU A 100 -10.44 3.00 1.03
CA LEU A 100 -9.95 4.37 1.05
C LEU A 100 -11.02 5.36 1.55
N GLN A 101 -12.30 5.12 1.25
CA GLN A 101 -13.42 5.88 1.81
C GLN A 101 -13.53 5.69 3.33
N LYS A 102 -13.27 4.49 3.86
CA LYS A 102 -13.22 4.25 5.31
C LYS A 102 -12.07 5.02 5.97
N ILE A 103 -10.92 5.12 5.32
CA ILE A 103 -9.81 5.97 5.80
C ILE A 103 -10.22 7.44 5.75
N LEU A 104 -10.82 7.89 4.65
CA LEU A 104 -11.28 9.27 4.49
C LEU A 104 -12.25 9.68 5.61
N ALA A 105 -13.21 8.82 5.95
CA ALA A 105 -14.16 9.09 7.03
C ALA A 105 -13.43 9.34 8.38
N LYS A 106 -12.35 8.61 8.68
CA LYS A 106 -11.53 8.84 9.88
C LYS A 106 -10.74 10.14 9.82
N VAL A 107 -10.32 10.57 8.64
CA VAL A 107 -9.59 11.84 8.41
C VAL A 107 -10.51 13.05 8.55
N GLU A 108 -11.78 12.87 8.22
CA GLU A 108 -12.82 13.88 8.36
C GLU A 108 -13.32 14.04 9.80
N GLU A 109 -13.02 13.10 10.71
CA GLU A 109 -13.26 13.29 12.14
C GLU A 109 -12.56 14.56 12.64
N PRO A 110 -13.15 15.27 13.62
CA PRO A 110 -12.60 16.50 14.15
C PRO A 110 -11.29 16.22 14.91
N SER A 111 -10.18 16.30 14.18
CA SER A 111 -8.81 16.32 14.69
C SER A 111 -8.26 17.74 14.61
N PRO A 112 -7.53 18.21 15.65
CA PRO A 112 -7.07 19.59 15.73
C PRO A 112 -5.96 19.93 14.73
N THR A 113 -5.27 18.95 14.14
CA THR A 113 -4.15 19.19 13.22
C THR A 113 -4.15 18.26 12.00
N ALA A 114 -3.72 18.80 10.86
CA ALA A 114 -3.42 18.06 9.63
C ALA A 114 -2.32 17.02 9.85
N ALA A 115 -1.31 17.31 10.68
CA ALA A 115 -0.29 16.34 11.05
C ALA A 115 -0.89 15.08 11.70
N ALA A 116 -1.85 15.23 12.62
CA ALA A 116 -2.54 14.10 13.24
C ALA A 116 -3.39 13.32 12.22
N LYS A 117 -4.05 14.02 11.30
CA LYS A 117 -4.81 13.41 10.21
C LYS A 117 -3.91 12.58 9.28
N LEU A 118 -2.74 13.11 8.92
CA LEU A 118 -1.77 12.39 8.09
C LEU A 118 -1.26 11.11 8.79
N LYS A 119 -0.93 11.19 10.09
CA LYS A 119 -0.55 9.99 10.86
C LYS A 119 -1.66 8.93 10.88
N ALA A 120 -2.92 9.37 10.98
CA ALA A 120 -4.08 8.49 10.91
C ALA A 120 -4.24 7.82 9.54
N VAL A 121 -4.01 8.56 8.44
CA VAL A 121 -3.97 7.99 7.07
C VAL A 121 -2.90 6.91 7.00
N VAL A 122 -1.66 7.26 7.31
CA VAL A 122 -0.50 6.36 7.18
C VAL A 122 -0.68 5.10 8.03
N SER A 123 -1.20 5.24 9.25
CA SER A 123 -1.44 4.10 10.15
C SER A 123 -2.63 3.23 9.73
N SER A 124 -3.47 3.71 8.82
CA SER A 124 -4.65 2.99 8.34
C SER A 124 -4.43 2.37 6.96
N ILE A 125 -3.26 2.53 6.32
CA ILE A 125 -2.97 1.90 5.03
C ILE A 125 -2.77 0.39 5.27
N PRO A 126 -3.57 -0.47 4.63
CA PRO A 126 -3.38 -1.91 4.67
C PRO A 126 -2.47 -2.35 3.50
N PRO A 127 -1.99 -3.60 3.51
CA PRO A 127 -1.67 -4.26 2.25
C PRO A 127 -2.93 -4.38 1.37
N PHE A 128 -2.89 -3.87 0.16
CA PHE A 128 -3.90 -4.06 -0.90
C PHE A 128 -3.78 -5.44 -1.55
N VAL A 129 -2.63 -6.11 -1.43
CA VAL A 129 -2.46 -7.50 -1.82
C VAL A 129 -3.35 -8.37 -0.93
N GLY A 130 -4.43 -8.88 -1.53
CA GLY A 130 -5.44 -9.70 -0.84
C GLY A 130 -6.77 -9.00 -0.56
N ILE A 131 -6.91 -7.69 -0.87
CA ILE A 131 -8.21 -7.00 -0.74
C ILE A 131 -9.18 -7.46 -1.82
N SER A 132 -8.68 -7.82 -3.02
CA SER A 132 -9.53 -8.36 -4.07
C SER A 132 -9.06 -9.72 -4.58
N TYR A 133 -10.05 -10.59 -4.84
CA TYR A 133 -9.81 -11.99 -5.23
C TYR A 133 -9.26 -12.13 -6.66
N GLU A 134 -9.36 -11.07 -7.49
CA GLU A 134 -9.02 -11.11 -8.91
C GLU A 134 -8.05 -9.99 -9.36
N ALA A 135 -7.94 -8.89 -8.61
CA ALA A 135 -6.96 -7.84 -8.84
C ALA A 135 -5.93 -7.85 -7.71
N GLU A 136 -4.81 -8.51 -7.99
CA GLU A 136 -3.63 -8.48 -7.16
C GLU A 136 -3.04 -7.07 -7.24
N LEU A 137 -3.47 -6.17 -6.37
CA LEU A 137 -3.05 -4.77 -6.38
C LEU A 137 -1.77 -4.60 -5.56
N ASP A 138 -0.73 -4.08 -6.18
CA ASP A 138 0.47 -3.62 -5.49
C ASP A 138 0.16 -2.30 -4.77
N THR A 139 0.28 -2.32 -3.45
CA THR A 139 -0.13 -1.20 -2.59
C THR A 139 0.71 0.04 -2.84
N GLU A 140 2.02 -0.13 -2.88
CA GLU A 140 2.95 0.99 -3.05
C GLU A 140 2.85 1.61 -4.44
N ASN A 141 2.71 0.78 -5.47
CA ASN A 141 2.53 1.27 -6.84
C ASN A 141 1.17 1.97 -7.02
N PHE A 142 0.09 1.44 -6.44
CA PHE A 142 -1.21 2.10 -6.47
C PHE A 142 -1.13 3.47 -5.80
N LEU A 143 -0.61 3.53 -4.56
CA LEU A 143 -0.49 4.78 -3.83
C LEU A 143 0.45 5.77 -4.51
N SER A 144 1.54 5.31 -5.13
CA SER A 144 2.46 6.17 -5.87
C SER A 144 1.83 6.79 -7.11
N ARG A 145 0.91 6.06 -7.76
CA ARG A 145 0.18 6.53 -8.94
C ARG A 145 -0.91 7.54 -8.58
N HIS A 146 -1.66 7.30 -7.50
CA HIS A 146 -2.85 8.08 -7.17
C HIS A 146 -2.62 9.14 -6.08
N PHE A 147 -1.62 8.95 -5.22
CA PHE A 147 -1.29 9.81 -4.08
C PHE A 147 0.23 10.06 -3.97
N PRO A 148 0.84 10.70 -5.00
CA PRO A 148 2.28 10.86 -5.06
C PRO A 148 2.86 11.74 -3.93
N THR A 149 2.10 12.70 -3.40
CA THR A 149 2.54 13.54 -2.29
C THR A 149 2.48 12.79 -0.97
N LEU A 150 1.47 11.94 -0.76
CA LEU A 150 1.43 10.97 0.34
C LEU A 150 2.64 10.05 0.31
N MET A 151 2.97 9.47 -0.85
CA MET A 151 4.13 8.58 -0.97
C MET A 151 5.44 9.29 -0.71
N LYS A 152 5.60 10.54 -1.16
CA LYS A 152 6.78 11.36 -0.79
C LYS A 152 6.87 11.58 0.72
N ALA A 153 5.75 11.79 1.40
CA ALA A 153 5.73 11.91 2.86
C ALA A 153 6.13 10.59 3.53
N VAL A 154 5.59 9.45 3.08
CA VAL A 154 5.97 8.10 3.56
C VAL A 154 7.47 7.86 3.39
N GLN A 155 8.05 8.20 2.24
CA GLN A 155 9.49 8.04 1.99
C GLN A 155 10.36 8.89 2.93
N ARG A 156 9.87 10.05 3.40
CA ARG A 156 10.57 10.85 4.43
C ARG A 156 10.53 10.19 5.81
N LEU A 157 9.47 9.46 6.12
CA LEU A 157 9.28 8.76 7.39
C LEU A 157 10.18 7.52 7.54
N LYS A 158 10.72 6.98 6.44
CA LYS A 158 11.67 5.86 6.45
C LYS A 158 13.02 6.18 7.11
N LYS A 159 13.33 7.47 7.33
CA LYS A 159 14.67 7.94 7.70
C LYS A 159 15.09 7.59 9.12
#